data_AF-A0A2V5JQ43-F1
#
_entry.id   AF-A0A2V5JQ43-F1
#
_cell.length_a   1.000
_cell.length_b   1.000
_cell.length_c   1.000
_cell.angle_alpha   90.00
_cell.angle_beta   90.00
_cell.angle_gamma   90.00
#
_symmetry.space_group_name_H-M   'P 1'
#
loop_
_entity.id
_entity.type
_entity.pdbx_description
1 polymer ?
#
loop_
_entity_poly.entity_id
_entity_poly.type
_entity_poly.pdbx_seq_one_letter_code
_entity_poly.pdbx_strand_id
1 'polypeptide(L)'
;VYAAYGNIAWVAAIFFGIKPAVMAIVAEAVIRIGSRALKNTVMWTLAALAFVAIFFLKVPFPLVVLTAGITGLVGGRLWKDKFLVFDQNKSGKKDAETVLGDDIESPAHTKPSLVGAIKVCVIWLTLWWLPVLLAGLWRGWNDTIFREGLFFSKAAVVTLGGAYAVLQYVAQNAVEYFHWLKPGQMMDGLGLAETKPGPLIMVLQFVGFMGGWNVPNGLPPLTAATLGALISTWTTFVPCFLWVFLGGPHIEQLRGNVHLTTALSAITAAVVGVVMNLAVWFGMHILLPQNEPFNWFAAIVGIVAFLGMWRWKWNIVYVVLGSGLLGFLFKFAIAR
;
A
#
# COMPACT_ATOMS: atom_id res chain seq x y z
N VAL A 1 -12.81 -1.38 19.69
CA VAL A 1 -11.93 -0.86 20.77
C VAL A 1 -11.28 0.45 20.37
N TYR A 2 -10.40 0.48 19.35
CA TYR A 2 -9.74 1.72 18.90
C TYR A 2 -10.71 2.90 18.67
N ALA A 3 -11.75 2.70 17.85
CA ALA A 3 -12.64 3.79 17.48
C ALA A 3 -13.54 4.30 18.63
N ALA A 4 -13.92 3.44 19.56
CA ALA A 4 -14.80 3.77 20.68
C ALA A 4 -14.05 4.21 21.95
N TYR A 5 -12.83 3.69 22.18
CA TYR A 5 -12.06 3.85 23.42
C TYR A 5 -10.64 4.38 23.19
N GLY A 6 -10.30 4.80 21.97
CA GLY A 6 -8.96 5.28 21.60
C GLY A 6 -8.51 6.54 22.35
N ASN A 7 -9.46 7.32 22.88
CA ASN A 7 -9.19 8.52 23.66
C ASN A 7 -8.90 8.24 25.14
N ILE A 8 -9.04 6.99 25.61
CA ILE A 8 -8.69 6.66 26.99
C ILE A 8 -7.17 6.79 27.15
N ALA A 9 -6.73 7.42 28.24
CA ALA A 9 -5.33 7.79 28.48
C ALA A 9 -4.33 6.64 28.24
N TRP A 10 -4.61 5.43 28.74
CA TRP A 10 -3.72 4.29 28.55
C TRP A 10 -3.68 3.78 27.09
N VAL A 11 -4.80 3.83 26.38
CA VAL A 11 -4.87 3.43 24.96
C VAL A 11 -4.11 4.45 24.11
N ALA A 12 -4.39 5.74 24.31
CA ALA A 12 -3.72 6.83 23.62
C ALA A 12 -2.19 6.83 23.85
N ALA A 13 -1.75 6.47 25.06
CA ALA A 13 -0.33 6.35 25.40
C ALA A 13 0.38 5.23 24.62
N ILE A 14 -0.27 4.09 24.41
CA ILE A 14 0.28 3.01 23.58
C ILE A 14 0.42 3.48 22.13
N PHE A 15 -0.62 4.10 21.56
CA PHE A 15 -0.57 4.62 20.18
C PHE A 15 0.46 5.74 20.00
N PHE A 16 0.68 6.56 21.03
CA PHE A 16 1.75 7.56 21.04
C PHE A 16 3.14 6.92 20.87
N GLY A 17 3.37 5.76 21.48
CA GLY A 17 4.59 4.97 21.30
C GLY A 17 4.70 4.25 19.95
N ILE A 18 3.58 3.76 19.41
CA ILE A 18 3.56 3.03 18.13
C ILE A 18 3.87 3.94 16.94
N LYS A 19 3.36 5.18 16.91
CA LYS A 19 3.55 6.13 15.80
C LYS A 19 5.01 6.30 15.35
N PRO A 20 6.00 6.56 16.22
CA PRO A 20 7.39 6.68 15.80
C PRO A 20 7.98 5.38 15.23
N ALA A 21 7.56 4.20 15.73
CA ALA A 21 7.95 2.94 15.12
C ALA A 21 7.36 2.78 13.72
N VAL A 22 6.11 3.18 13.50
CA VAL A 22 5.46 3.16 12.17
C VAL A 22 6.21 4.04 11.17
N MET A 23 6.58 5.27 11.56
CA MET A 23 7.44 6.12 10.73
C MET A 23 8.76 5.43 10.40
N ALA A 24 9.41 4.81 11.38
CA ALA A 24 10.66 4.09 11.17
C ALA A 24 10.50 2.90 10.21
N ILE A 25 9.39 2.18 10.27
CA ILE A 25 9.08 1.04 9.39
C ILE A 25 8.92 1.51 7.94
N VAL A 26 8.20 2.61 7.73
CA VAL A 26 8.02 3.17 6.38
C VAL A 26 9.35 3.70 5.83
N ALA A 27 10.16 4.35 6.67
CA ALA A 27 11.51 4.79 6.28
C ALA A 27 12.43 3.61 5.93
N GLU A 28 12.39 2.52 6.70
CA GLU A 28 13.11 1.28 6.38
C GLU A 28 12.64 0.69 5.06
N ALA A 29 11.33 0.68 4.81
CA ALA A 29 10.76 0.19 3.56
C ALA A 29 11.25 0.97 2.34
N VAL A 30 11.45 2.30 2.45
CA VAL A 30 12.06 3.12 1.38
C VAL A 30 13.45 2.60 1.04
N ILE A 31 14.30 2.35 2.04
CA ILE A 31 15.67 1.87 1.81
C ILE A 31 15.67 0.43 1.29
N ARG A 32 14.81 -0.43 1.83
CA ARG A 32 14.69 -1.83 1.43
C ARG A 32 14.23 -1.98 -0.01
N ILE A 33 13.23 -1.20 -0.44
CA ILE A 33 12.74 -1.21 -1.83
C ILE A 33 13.75 -0.47 -2.73
N GLY A 34 14.26 0.68 -2.28
CA GLY A 34 15.23 1.50 -3.01
C GLY A 34 16.52 0.75 -3.33
N SER A 35 17.08 0.02 -2.37
CA SER A 35 18.29 -0.80 -2.59
C SER A 35 18.11 -1.91 -3.64
N ARG A 36 16.87 -2.34 -3.90
CA ARG A 36 16.53 -3.34 -4.93
C ARG A 36 16.25 -2.68 -6.28
N ALA A 37 15.56 -1.54 -6.30
CA ALA A 37 15.10 -0.88 -7.54
C ALA A 37 16.07 0.19 -8.10
N LEU A 38 16.83 0.88 -7.26
CA LEU A 38 17.67 2.03 -7.65
C LEU A 38 19.11 1.61 -7.91
N LYS A 39 19.35 0.94 -9.05
CA LYS A 39 20.67 0.40 -9.42
C LYS A 39 21.55 1.33 -10.25
N ASN A 40 20.95 2.35 -10.88
CA ASN A 40 21.67 3.26 -11.75
C ASN A 40 21.10 4.68 -11.66
N THR A 41 21.80 5.63 -12.28
CA THR A 41 21.44 7.04 -12.26
C THR A 41 20.04 7.30 -12.80
N VAL A 42 19.57 6.55 -13.81
CA VAL A 42 18.23 6.74 -14.42
C VAL A 42 17.11 6.37 -13.44
N MET A 43 17.28 5.28 -12.69
CA MET A 43 16.30 4.89 -11.68
C MET A 43 16.28 5.88 -10.51
N TRP A 44 17.46 6.37 -10.10
CA TRP A 44 17.57 7.42 -9.10
C TRP A 44 16.88 8.72 -9.54
N THR A 45 17.07 9.16 -10.79
CA THR A 45 16.40 10.35 -11.31
C THR A 45 14.89 10.16 -11.39
N LEU A 46 14.41 9.00 -11.82
CA LEU A 46 12.97 8.67 -11.82
C LEU A 46 12.37 8.72 -10.41
N ALA A 47 13.04 8.13 -9.42
CA ALA A 47 12.59 8.19 -8.03
C ALA A 47 12.56 9.62 -7.49
N ALA A 48 13.61 10.42 -7.76
CA ALA A 48 13.67 11.82 -7.35
C ALA A 48 12.56 12.65 -8.02
N LEU A 49 12.34 12.49 -9.32
CA LEU A 49 11.27 13.18 -10.05
C LEU A 49 9.89 12.78 -9.53
N ALA A 50 9.66 11.50 -9.25
CA ALA A 50 8.40 11.01 -8.68
C ALA A 50 8.15 11.61 -7.29
N PHE A 51 9.18 11.68 -6.44
CA PHE A 51 9.10 12.34 -5.14
C PHE A 51 8.77 13.82 -5.29
N VAL A 52 9.48 14.55 -6.16
CA VAL A 52 9.25 15.98 -6.39
C VAL A 52 7.84 16.26 -6.93
N ALA A 53 7.38 15.45 -7.89
CA ALA A 53 6.06 15.59 -8.49
C ALA A 53 4.94 15.42 -7.46
N ILE A 54 5.06 14.45 -6.55
CA ILE A 54 4.03 14.22 -5.54
C ILE A 54 4.15 15.21 -4.37
N PHE A 55 5.35 15.42 -3.83
CA PHE A 55 5.54 16.22 -2.62
C PHE A 55 5.34 17.71 -2.87
N PHE A 56 5.95 18.26 -3.92
CA PHE A 56 5.90 19.71 -4.20
C PHE A 56 4.75 20.08 -5.15
N LEU A 57 4.58 19.31 -6.23
CA LEU A 57 3.59 19.64 -7.27
C LEU A 57 2.20 19.04 -7.00
N LYS A 58 2.06 18.20 -5.96
CA LYS A 58 0.82 17.51 -5.59
C LYS A 58 0.19 16.72 -6.76
N VAL A 59 1.04 16.18 -7.64
CA VAL A 59 0.58 15.40 -8.79
C VAL A 59 -0.07 14.09 -8.28
N PRO A 60 -1.27 13.74 -8.77
CA PRO A 60 -1.91 12.48 -8.41
C PRO A 60 -1.02 11.26 -8.67
N PHE A 61 -0.91 10.37 -7.67
CA PHE A 61 -0.12 9.14 -7.77
C PHE A 61 -0.34 8.31 -9.06
N PRO A 62 -1.59 8.10 -9.55
CA PRO A 62 -1.79 7.33 -10.79
C PRO A 62 -1.09 7.94 -12.02
N LEU A 63 -0.98 9.28 -12.08
CA LEU A 63 -0.28 9.95 -13.17
C LEU A 63 1.24 9.75 -13.07
N VAL A 64 1.79 9.75 -11.85
CA VAL A 64 3.22 9.45 -11.64
C VAL A 64 3.55 8.02 -12.07
N VAL A 65 2.72 7.05 -11.71
CA VAL A 65 2.90 5.65 -12.13
C VAL A 65 2.79 5.50 -13.65
N LEU A 66 1.78 6.14 -14.27
CA LEU A 66 1.56 6.04 -15.71
C LEU A 66 2.72 6.66 -16.50
N THR A 67 3.17 7.86 -16.11
CA THR A 67 4.32 8.52 -16.76
C THR A 67 5.61 7.72 -16.57
N ALA A 68 5.82 7.12 -15.39
CA ALA A 68 6.96 6.22 -15.15
C ALA A 68 6.90 4.97 -16.04
N GLY A 69 5.71 4.36 -16.19
CA GLY A 69 5.50 3.20 -17.06
C GLY A 69 5.78 3.52 -18.53
N ILE A 70 5.26 4.64 -19.04
CA ILE A 70 5.53 5.11 -20.41
C ILE A 70 7.03 5.39 -20.60
N THR A 71 7.65 6.09 -19.64
CA THR A 71 9.09 6.39 -19.68
C THR A 71 9.92 5.10 -19.66
N GLY A 72 9.51 4.09 -18.91
CA GLY A 72 10.13 2.77 -18.90
C GLY A 72 9.93 1.99 -20.20
N LEU A 73 8.75 2.06 -20.82
CA LEU A 73 8.48 1.42 -22.12
C LEU A 73 9.32 2.04 -23.25
N VAL A 74 9.35 3.38 -23.31
CA VAL A 74 10.11 4.12 -24.33
C VAL A 74 11.61 4.01 -24.05
N GLY A 75 12.02 4.22 -22.80
CA GLY A 75 13.42 4.08 -22.37
C GLY A 75 13.95 2.67 -22.54
N GLY A 76 13.11 1.64 -22.34
CA GLY A 76 13.44 0.24 -22.59
C GLY A 76 13.58 -0.11 -24.08
N ARG A 77 13.06 0.71 -25.00
CA ARG A 77 13.35 0.55 -26.44
C ARG A 77 14.71 1.13 -26.84
N LEU A 78 15.12 2.23 -26.20
CA LEU A 78 16.31 2.99 -26.58
C LEU A 78 17.56 2.62 -25.75
N TRP A 79 17.41 2.33 -24.46
CA TRP A 79 18.50 2.06 -23.50
C TRP A 79 18.17 0.88 -22.58
N LYS A 80 18.07 -0.32 -23.16
CA LYS A 80 17.72 -1.58 -22.47
C LYS A 80 18.53 -1.81 -21.19
N ASP A 81 19.85 -1.63 -21.25
CA ASP A 81 20.77 -1.89 -20.14
C ASP A 81 20.54 -0.98 -18.91
N LYS A 82 19.95 0.20 -19.12
CA LYS A 82 19.64 1.14 -18.03
C LYS A 82 18.25 0.93 -17.45
N PHE A 83 17.33 0.29 -18.17
CA PHE A 83 15.97 0.05 -17.67
C PHE A 83 15.74 -1.38 -17.19
N LEU A 84 16.60 -2.33 -17.56
CA LEU A 84 16.59 -3.70 -17.06
C LEU A 84 17.30 -3.78 -15.70
N VAL A 85 16.53 -3.54 -14.64
CA VAL A 85 17.01 -3.65 -13.26
C VAL A 85 16.78 -5.05 -12.67
N PHE A 86 15.67 -5.68 -13.06
CA PHE A 86 15.33 -7.03 -12.64
C PHE A 86 15.90 -8.02 -13.66
N ASP A 87 16.91 -8.77 -13.23
CA ASP A 87 17.56 -9.80 -14.03
C ASP A 87 16.58 -10.96 -14.27
N GLN A 88 16.15 -11.17 -15.52
CA GLN A 88 15.26 -12.27 -15.90
C GLN A 88 15.90 -13.64 -15.64
N ASN A 89 17.24 -13.72 -15.53
CA ASN A 89 17.98 -14.99 -15.41
C ASN A 89 18.11 -15.54 -13.98
N LYS A 90 17.69 -14.82 -12.93
CA LYS A 90 17.78 -15.37 -11.55
C LYS A 90 16.72 -16.43 -11.22
N SER A 91 15.72 -16.65 -12.08
CA SER A 91 14.78 -17.76 -11.95
C SER A 91 15.15 -19.00 -12.76
N GLY A 92 16.00 -18.88 -13.79
CA GLY A 92 16.33 -20.00 -14.69
C GLY A 92 17.31 -21.04 -14.09
N LYS A 93 17.79 -20.82 -12.86
CA LYS A 93 18.68 -21.77 -12.16
C LYS A 93 17.93 -22.75 -11.25
N LYS A 94 16.59 -22.80 -11.31
CA LYS A 94 15.75 -23.74 -10.57
C LYS A 94 14.79 -24.57 -11.44
N ASP A 95 14.90 -24.50 -12.75
CA ASP A 95 14.03 -25.28 -13.65
C ASP A 95 14.45 -26.76 -13.73
N ALA A 96 15.62 -27.13 -13.21
CA ALA A 96 16.06 -28.53 -13.13
C ALA A 96 15.40 -29.32 -11.97
N GLU A 97 14.62 -28.68 -11.09
CA GLU A 97 14.06 -29.29 -9.88
C GLU A 97 12.56 -29.01 -9.68
N THR A 98 11.85 -28.57 -10.74
CA THR A 98 10.40 -28.38 -10.70
C THR A 98 9.68 -29.65 -11.15
N VAL A 99 8.74 -30.13 -10.31
CA VAL A 99 7.89 -31.32 -10.57
C VAL A 99 6.99 -31.15 -11.82
N LEU A 100 6.86 -29.93 -12.32
CA LEU A 100 6.23 -29.58 -13.59
C LEU A 100 7.35 -29.17 -14.55
N GLY A 101 7.72 -30.06 -15.47
CA GLY A 101 8.62 -29.71 -16.58
C GLY A 101 7.85 -28.99 -17.68
N ASP A 102 8.53 -28.12 -18.42
CA ASP A 102 8.02 -27.47 -19.64
C ASP A 102 7.62 -28.48 -20.74
N ASP A 103 8.01 -29.75 -20.56
CA ASP A 103 7.78 -30.88 -21.45
C ASP A 103 6.34 -31.44 -21.36
N ILE A 104 5.58 -31.07 -20.32
CA ILE A 104 4.20 -31.52 -20.14
C ILE A 104 3.29 -30.54 -20.87
N GLU A 105 2.60 -31.01 -21.93
CA GLU A 105 1.60 -30.19 -22.62
C GLU A 105 0.59 -29.63 -21.61
N SER A 106 0.55 -28.31 -21.53
CA SER A 106 -0.42 -27.55 -20.75
C SER A 106 -1.84 -28.07 -21.03
N PRO A 107 -2.60 -28.50 -20.00
CA PRO A 107 -3.97 -28.98 -20.15
C PRO A 107 -4.84 -28.03 -20.98
N ALA A 108 -5.87 -28.54 -21.67
CA ALA A 108 -6.69 -27.71 -22.55
C ALA A 108 -7.33 -26.47 -21.86
N HIS A 109 -7.53 -26.51 -20.53
CA HIS A 109 -8.04 -25.40 -19.73
C HIS A 109 -7.00 -24.33 -19.36
N THR A 110 -5.70 -24.59 -19.53
CA THR A 110 -4.62 -23.62 -19.29
C THR A 110 -4.17 -22.89 -20.55
N LYS A 111 -4.66 -23.30 -21.73
CA LYS A 111 -4.40 -22.60 -22.99
C LYS A 111 -5.18 -21.28 -23.05
N PRO A 112 -4.57 -20.19 -23.56
CA PRO A 112 -5.23 -18.90 -23.68
C PRO A 112 -6.41 -19.02 -24.65
N SER A 113 -7.63 -18.93 -24.13
CA SER A 113 -8.85 -18.91 -24.94
C SER A 113 -9.59 -17.59 -24.71
N LEU A 114 -9.94 -16.91 -25.80
CA LEU A 114 -10.71 -15.65 -25.75
C LEU A 114 -12.07 -15.86 -25.06
N VAL A 115 -12.73 -16.99 -25.30
CA VAL A 115 -14.00 -17.34 -24.66
C VAL A 115 -13.83 -17.55 -23.15
N GLY A 116 -12.74 -18.21 -22.73
CA GLY A 116 -12.41 -18.36 -21.32
C GLY A 116 -12.12 -17.01 -20.66
N ALA A 117 -11.33 -16.15 -21.31
CA ALA A 117 -11.03 -14.80 -20.82
C ALA A 117 -12.29 -13.94 -20.67
N ILE A 118 -13.19 -13.95 -21.66
CA ILE A 118 -14.47 -13.21 -21.57
C ILE A 118 -15.33 -13.75 -20.43
N LYS A 119 -15.45 -15.07 -20.29
CA LYS A 119 -16.23 -15.69 -19.18
C LYS A 119 -15.67 -15.29 -17.81
N VAL A 120 -14.36 -15.37 -17.64
CA VAL A 120 -13.67 -14.96 -16.40
C VAL A 120 -13.94 -13.47 -16.13
N CYS A 121 -13.75 -12.60 -17.13
CA CYS A 121 -14.02 -11.18 -16.99
C CYS A 121 -15.48 -10.92 -16.58
N VAL A 122 -16.47 -11.52 -17.24
CA VAL A 122 -17.88 -11.30 -16.91
C VAL A 122 -18.21 -11.74 -15.49
N ILE A 123 -17.79 -12.95 -15.08
CA ILE A 123 -18.07 -13.48 -13.74
C ILE A 123 -17.45 -12.57 -12.68
N TRP A 124 -16.16 -12.27 -12.80
CA TRP A 124 -15.44 -11.54 -11.78
C TRP A 124 -15.75 -10.04 -11.77
N LEU A 125 -16.02 -9.40 -12.91
CA LEU A 125 -16.52 -8.03 -12.95
C LEU A 125 -17.89 -7.92 -12.31
N THR A 126 -18.78 -8.89 -12.54
CA THR A 126 -20.10 -8.93 -11.91
C THR A 126 -19.95 -9.08 -10.40
N LEU A 127 -19.15 -10.04 -9.93
CA LEU A 127 -18.89 -10.23 -8.49
C LEU A 127 -18.25 -9.00 -7.83
N TRP A 128 -17.35 -8.32 -8.53
CA TRP A 128 -16.69 -7.12 -8.03
C TRP A 128 -17.67 -5.94 -7.91
N TRP A 129 -18.40 -5.62 -8.98
CA TRP A 129 -19.26 -4.43 -9.02
C TRP A 129 -20.62 -4.62 -8.34
N LEU A 130 -21.12 -5.84 -8.21
CA LEU A 130 -22.44 -6.11 -7.65
C LEU A 130 -22.61 -5.50 -6.24
N PRO A 131 -21.73 -5.73 -5.24
CA PRO A 131 -21.90 -5.12 -3.92
C PRO A 131 -21.75 -3.60 -3.92
N VAL A 132 -20.90 -3.05 -4.79
CA VAL A 132 -20.68 -1.60 -4.91
C VAL A 132 -21.93 -0.92 -5.47
N LEU A 133 -22.51 -1.48 -6.54
CA LEU A 133 -23.75 -0.96 -7.15
C LEU A 133 -24.94 -1.12 -6.21
N LEU A 134 -25.07 -2.27 -5.51
CA LEU A 134 -26.11 -2.47 -4.51
C LEU A 134 -26.01 -1.45 -3.37
N ALA A 135 -24.80 -1.15 -2.90
CA ALA A 135 -24.59 -0.10 -1.89
C ALA A 135 -25.03 1.28 -2.41
N GLY A 136 -24.71 1.61 -3.67
CA GLY A 136 -25.14 2.85 -4.31
C GLY A 136 -26.65 2.96 -4.50
N LEU A 137 -27.32 1.86 -4.88
CA LEU A 137 -28.78 1.82 -5.03
C LEU A 137 -29.50 1.90 -3.69
N TRP A 138 -28.97 1.26 -2.65
CA TRP A 138 -29.59 1.23 -1.32
C TRP A 138 -29.41 2.55 -0.55
N ARG A 139 -28.19 3.11 -0.58
CA ARG A 139 -27.83 4.29 0.24
C ARG A 139 -27.72 5.60 -0.53
N GLY A 140 -27.61 5.53 -1.86
CA GLY A 140 -27.36 6.67 -2.72
C GLY A 140 -25.89 6.80 -3.14
N TRP A 141 -25.69 7.37 -4.32
CA TRP A 141 -24.39 7.54 -4.99
C TRP A 141 -23.41 8.48 -4.27
N ASN A 142 -23.90 9.26 -3.29
CA ASN A 142 -23.07 10.17 -2.51
C ASN A 142 -22.66 9.61 -1.14
N ASP A 143 -23.13 8.41 -0.79
CA ASP A 143 -22.85 7.81 0.51
C ASP A 143 -21.38 7.37 0.65
N THR A 144 -20.86 7.42 1.87
CA THR A 144 -19.49 7.00 2.22
C THR A 144 -19.22 5.58 1.77
N ILE A 145 -20.14 4.63 1.96
CA ILE A 145 -19.95 3.23 1.60
C ILE A 145 -19.77 3.08 0.09
N PHE A 146 -20.60 3.76 -0.71
CA PHE A 146 -20.47 3.75 -2.17
C PHE A 146 -19.15 4.41 -2.62
N ARG A 147 -18.79 5.55 -2.03
CA ARG A 147 -17.54 6.25 -2.35
C ARG A 147 -16.30 5.43 -1.97
N GLU A 148 -16.32 4.74 -0.84
CA GLU A 148 -15.29 3.77 -0.45
C GLU A 148 -15.20 2.64 -1.48
N GLY A 149 -16.34 2.04 -1.84
CA GLY A 149 -16.40 1.00 -2.86
C GLY A 149 -15.79 1.45 -4.19
N LEU A 150 -16.15 2.63 -4.68
CA LEU A 150 -15.59 3.23 -5.90
C LEU A 150 -14.09 3.52 -5.78
N PHE A 151 -13.69 4.10 -4.65
CA PHE A 151 -12.31 4.51 -4.40
C PHE A 151 -11.37 3.30 -4.31
N PHE A 152 -11.69 2.29 -3.50
CA PHE A 152 -10.88 1.08 -3.36
C PHE A 152 -10.90 0.24 -4.63
N SER A 153 -12.01 0.22 -5.36
CA SER A 153 -12.08 -0.37 -6.71
C SER A 153 -11.10 0.31 -7.67
N LYS A 154 -11.04 1.65 -7.67
CA LYS A 154 -10.07 2.39 -8.47
C LYS A 154 -8.65 2.08 -7.99
N ALA A 155 -8.40 2.08 -6.69
CA ALA A 155 -7.11 1.75 -6.09
C ALA A 155 -6.61 0.39 -6.59
N ALA A 156 -7.46 -0.64 -6.57
CA ALA A 156 -7.10 -2.00 -7.00
C ALA A 156 -6.62 -2.10 -8.46
N VAL A 157 -6.99 -1.14 -9.32
CA VAL A 157 -6.55 -1.10 -10.73
C VAL A 157 -5.33 -0.20 -10.93
N VAL A 158 -5.26 0.93 -10.21
CA VAL A 158 -4.23 1.97 -10.47
C VAL A 158 -2.97 1.78 -9.63
N THR A 159 -2.98 0.93 -8.61
CA THR A 159 -1.83 0.74 -7.74
C THR A 159 -0.88 -0.32 -8.27
N LEU A 160 0.26 0.13 -8.77
CA LEU A 160 1.40 -0.71 -9.13
C LEU A 160 2.57 -0.39 -8.19
N GLY A 161 3.34 -1.41 -7.78
CA GLY A 161 4.48 -1.23 -6.88
C GLY A 161 4.33 -1.77 -5.45
N GLY A 162 3.33 -2.61 -5.19
CA GLY A 162 3.16 -3.32 -3.93
C GLY A 162 2.42 -2.53 -2.84
N ALA A 163 2.32 -3.11 -1.64
CA ALA A 163 1.43 -2.63 -0.58
C ALA A 163 1.75 -1.20 -0.09
N TYR A 164 3.03 -0.80 -0.04
CA TYR A 164 3.43 0.55 0.37
C TYR A 164 3.04 1.64 -0.66
N ALA A 165 2.98 1.30 -1.95
CA ALA A 165 2.52 2.22 -2.99
C ALA A 165 1.02 2.50 -2.85
N VAL A 166 0.25 1.43 -2.61
CA VAL A 166 -1.19 1.51 -2.33
C VAL A 166 -1.44 2.38 -1.11
N LEU A 167 -0.65 2.18 -0.06
CA LEU A 167 -0.75 2.94 1.19
C LEU A 167 -0.57 4.44 0.95
N GLN A 168 0.37 4.84 0.11
CA GLN A 168 0.53 6.25 -0.24
C GLN A 168 -0.70 6.79 -0.97
N TYR A 169 -1.19 6.07 -1.98
CA TYR A 169 -2.37 6.49 -2.73
C TYR A 169 -3.58 6.66 -1.81
N VAL A 170 -3.74 5.75 -0.86
CA VAL A 170 -4.83 5.74 0.11
C VAL A 170 -4.65 6.83 1.17
N ALA A 171 -3.44 7.08 1.65
CA ALA A 171 -3.17 8.18 2.57
C ALA A 171 -3.56 9.53 1.96
N GLN A 172 -3.13 9.81 0.72
CA GLN A 172 -3.48 11.04 0.01
C GLN A 172 -5.00 11.21 -0.12
N ASN A 173 -5.71 10.18 -0.58
CA ASN A 173 -7.14 10.33 -0.87
C ASN A 173 -7.99 10.23 0.39
N ALA A 174 -7.76 9.26 1.28
CA ALA A 174 -8.58 9.05 2.46
C ALA A 174 -8.37 10.12 3.54
N VAL A 175 -7.18 10.72 3.63
CA VAL A 175 -6.87 11.76 4.63
C VAL A 175 -7.09 13.16 4.05
N GLU A 176 -6.55 13.45 2.85
CA GLU A 176 -6.51 14.82 2.32
C GLU A 176 -7.71 15.17 1.43
N TYR A 177 -8.28 14.22 0.69
CA TYR A 177 -9.37 14.49 -0.25
C TYR A 177 -10.75 14.16 0.33
N PHE A 178 -10.94 12.93 0.82
CA PHE A 178 -12.22 12.46 1.37
C PHE A 178 -12.39 12.78 2.86
N HIS A 179 -11.30 13.10 3.56
CA HIS A 179 -11.28 13.36 5.01
C HIS A 179 -11.92 12.26 5.86
N TRP A 180 -11.86 11.01 5.38
CA TRP A 180 -12.32 9.84 6.11
C TRP A 180 -11.48 9.54 7.34
N LEU A 181 -10.19 9.88 7.32
CA LEU A 181 -9.28 9.68 8.45
C LEU A 181 -8.52 10.96 8.76
N LYS A 182 -8.16 11.12 10.03
CA LYS A 182 -7.11 12.07 10.44
C LYS A 182 -5.72 11.47 10.17
N PRO A 183 -4.67 12.29 9.99
CA PRO A 183 -3.31 11.79 9.77
C PRO A 183 -2.87 10.77 10.83
N GLY A 184 -3.09 11.08 12.11
CA GLY A 184 -2.76 10.15 13.20
C GLY A 184 -3.51 8.81 13.13
N GLN A 185 -4.76 8.77 12.66
CA GLN A 185 -5.52 7.54 12.54
C GLN A 185 -4.95 6.64 11.42
N MET A 186 -4.50 7.23 10.32
CA MET A 186 -3.84 6.49 9.24
C MET A 186 -2.57 5.78 9.74
N MET A 187 -1.83 6.45 10.62
CA MET A 187 -0.61 5.92 11.24
C MET A 187 -0.90 4.79 12.23
N ASP A 188 -1.91 5.00 13.08
CA ASP A 188 -2.35 4.00 14.04
C ASP A 188 -2.82 2.73 13.30
N GLY A 189 -3.56 2.90 12.19
CA GLY A 189 -3.96 1.82 11.31
C GLY A 189 -2.78 1.03 10.73
N LEU A 190 -1.75 1.72 10.27
CA LEU A 190 -0.54 1.07 9.75
C LEU A 190 0.21 0.32 10.86
N GLY A 191 0.35 0.91 12.05
CA GLY A 191 0.95 0.24 13.20
C GLY A 191 0.19 -1.02 13.61
N LEU A 192 -1.14 -0.97 13.60
CA LEU A 192 -1.98 -2.14 13.86
C LEU A 192 -1.90 -3.19 12.74
N ALA A 193 -1.62 -2.80 11.50
CA ALA A 193 -1.44 -3.74 10.41
C ALA A 193 -0.12 -4.51 10.54
N GLU A 194 0.96 -3.83 10.94
CA GLU A 194 2.30 -4.41 11.10
C GLU A 194 2.44 -5.31 12.34
N THR A 195 1.56 -5.20 13.34
CA THR A 195 1.53 -6.16 14.47
C THR A 195 0.88 -7.49 14.13
N LYS A 196 0.04 -7.52 13.09
CA LYS A 196 -0.67 -8.74 12.69
C LYS A 196 0.20 -9.53 11.71
N PRO A 197 0.40 -10.85 11.92
CA PRO A 197 1.02 -11.68 10.92
C PRO A 197 0.09 -11.76 9.71
N GLY A 198 0.37 -10.98 8.67
CA GLY A 198 -0.50 -10.91 7.51
C GLY A 198 -0.06 -9.85 6.50
N PRO A 199 -0.80 -9.71 5.40
CA PRO A 199 -0.47 -8.76 4.36
C PRO A 199 -0.66 -7.31 4.85
N LEU A 200 0.33 -6.45 4.60
CA LEU A 200 0.27 -5.00 4.93
C LEU A 200 -0.98 -4.31 4.37
N ILE A 201 -1.52 -4.83 3.27
CA ILE A 201 -2.76 -4.36 2.62
C ILE A 201 -3.98 -4.39 3.56
N MET A 202 -3.94 -5.13 4.67
CA MET A 202 -5.03 -5.17 5.66
C MET A 202 -5.29 -3.82 6.34
N VAL A 203 -4.36 -2.86 6.22
CA VAL A 203 -4.59 -1.47 6.60
C VAL A 203 -5.76 -0.84 5.83
N LEU A 204 -6.05 -1.27 4.60
CA LEU A 204 -7.17 -0.72 3.81
C LEU A 204 -8.54 -1.04 4.41
N GLN A 205 -8.66 -2.23 5.01
CA GLN A 205 -9.87 -2.59 5.77
C GLN A 205 -10.06 -1.66 6.97
N PHE A 206 -8.97 -1.30 7.65
CA PHE A 206 -9.02 -0.31 8.74
C PHE A 206 -9.40 1.08 8.22
N VAL A 207 -8.87 1.49 7.06
CA VAL A 207 -9.25 2.76 6.42
C VAL A 207 -10.74 2.79 6.11
N GLY A 208 -11.31 1.75 5.49
CA GLY A 208 -12.75 1.67 5.24
C GLY A 208 -13.57 1.60 6.54
N PHE A 209 -13.09 0.89 7.57
CA PHE A 209 -13.74 0.90 8.88
C PHE A 209 -13.82 2.31 9.47
N MET A 210 -12.70 3.05 9.44
CA MET A 210 -12.63 4.39 10.01
C MET A 210 -13.37 5.42 9.17
N GLY A 211 -13.43 5.27 7.85
CA GLY A 211 -14.24 6.13 6.98
C GLY A 211 -15.73 5.99 7.29
N GLY A 212 -16.25 4.76 7.38
CA GLY A 212 -17.61 4.49 7.84
C GLY A 212 -17.87 4.95 9.29
N TRP A 213 -16.89 4.83 10.19
CA TRP A 213 -17.03 5.29 11.58
C TRP A 213 -17.08 6.83 11.71
N ASN A 214 -16.20 7.53 11.02
CA ASN A 214 -16.06 8.99 11.10
C ASN A 214 -17.14 9.71 10.29
N VAL A 215 -17.62 9.10 9.19
CA VAL A 215 -18.64 9.66 8.29
C VAL A 215 -19.79 8.65 8.06
N PRO A 216 -20.60 8.35 9.08
CA PRO A 216 -21.60 7.27 9.04
C PRO A 216 -22.88 7.60 8.24
N ASN A 217 -23.10 8.87 7.89
CA ASN A 217 -24.23 9.37 7.10
C ASN A 217 -25.60 8.86 7.59
N GLY A 218 -25.86 8.85 8.90
CA GLY A 218 -27.16 8.46 9.45
C GLY A 218 -27.35 6.96 9.75
N LEU A 219 -26.35 6.11 9.48
CA LEU A 219 -26.30 4.77 10.08
C LEU A 219 -25.71 4.80 11.50
N PRO A 220 -26.03 3.82 12.35
CA PRO A 220 -25.26 3.59 13.57
C PRO A 220 -23.76 3.45 13.26
N PRO A 221 -22.85 4.15 13.98
CA PRO A 221 -21.43 4.19 13.63
C PRO A 221 -20.78 2.81 13.48
N LEU A 222 -21.17 1.85 14.32
CA LEU A 222 -20.64 0.49 14.24
C LEU A 222 -21.07 -0.24 12.96
N THR A 223 -22.31 -0.03 12.51
CA THR A 223 -22.81 -0.64 11.27
C THR A 223 -22.19 0.00 10.03
N ALA A 224 -22.03 1.33 10.02
CA ALA A 224 -21.34 2.02 8.94
C ALA A 224 -19.88 1.58 8.85
N ALA A 225 -19.21 1.45 9.99
CA ALA A 225 -17.82 1.00 10.06
C ALA A 225 -17.65 -0.46 9.63
N THR A 226 -18.55 -1.38 10.03
CA THR A 226 -18.47 -2.77 9.57
C THR A 226 -18.74 -2.91 8.08
N LEU A 227 -19.71 -2.17 7.54
CA LEU A 227 -19.97 -2.15 6.10
C LEU A 227 -18.82 -1.54 5.30
N GLY A 228 -18.22 -0.44 5.79
CA GLY A 228 -17.03 0.17 5.19
C GLY A 228 -15.82 -0.78 5.18
N ALA A 229 -15.61 -1.50 6.28
CA ALA A 229 -14.59 -2.56 6.35
C ALA A 229 -14.86 -3.70 5.35
N LEU A 230 -16.11 -4.16 5.24
CA LEU A 230 -16.48 -5.24 4.32
C LEU A 230 -16.32 -4.82 2.86
N ILE A 231 -16.78 -3.62 2.49
CA ILE A 231 -16.71 -3.17 1.10
C ILE A 231 -15.27 -2.88 0.66
N SER A 232 -14.45 -2.30 1.54
CA SER A 232 -13.02 -2.07 1.28
C SER A 232 -12.26 -3.39 1.14
N THR A 233 -12.50 -4.39 2.00
CA THR A 233 -11.92 -5.73 1.85
C THR A 233 -12.35 -6.38 0.54
N TRP A 234 -13.65 -6.36 0.21
CA TRP A 234 -14.18 -6.96 -1.01
C TRP A 234 -13.53 -6.36 -2.26
N THR A 235 -13.57 -5.03 -2.37
CA THR A 235 -13.04 -4.29 -3.52
C THR A 235 -11.52 -4.29 -3.61
N THR A 236 -10.81 -4.63 -2.53
CA THR A 236 -9.35 -4.83 -2.56
C THR A 236 -8.99 -6.21 -3.10
N PHE A 237 -9.66 -7.27 -2.65
CA PHE A 237 -9.25 -8.65 -2.96
C PHE A 237 -9.90 -9.23 -4.22
N VAL A 238 -11.19 -8.93 -4.49
CA VAL A 238 -11.91 -9.50 -5.64
C VAL A 238 -11.28 -9.12 -6.99
N PRO A 239 -10.85 -7.86 -7.23
CA PRO A 239 -10.16 -7.53 -8.48
C PRO A 239 -8.83 -8.27 -8.63
N CYS A 240 -8.12 -8.55 -7.53
CA CYS A 240 -6.89 -9.32 -7.58
C CYS A 240 -7.13 -10.73 -8.15
N PHE A 241 -8.24 -11.38 -7.79
CA PHE A 241 -8.60 -12.69 -8.37
C PHE A 241 -8.92 -12.58 -9.87
N LEU A 242 -9.63 -11.54 -10.31
CA LEU A 242 -9.85 -11.28 -11.73
C LEU A 242 -8.51 -11.24 -12.49
N TRP A 243 -7.54 -10.46 -11.98
CA TRP A 243 -6.23 -10.33 -12.62
C TRP A 243 -5.40 -11.62 -12.58
N VAL A 244 -5.50 -12.41 -11.50
CA VAL A 244 -4.81 -13.69 -11.38
C VAL A 244 -5.37 -14.72 -12.36
N PHE A 245 -6.70 -14.88 -12.44
CA PHE A 245 -7.31 -15.85 -13.36
C PHE A 245 -7.21 -15.42 -14.83
N LEU A 246 -7.26 -14.12 -15.11
CA LEU A 246 -7.09 -13.60 -16.46
C LEU A 246 -5.62 -13.65 -16.92
N GLY A 247 -4.69 -13.32 -16.00
CA GLY A 247 -3.26 -13.24 -16.27
C GLY A 247 -2.55 -14.58 -16.26
N GLY A 248 -3.02 -15.56 -15.49
CA GLY A 248 -2.42 -16.89 -15.33
C GLY A 248 -2.04 -17.56 -16.66
N PRO A 249 -2.96 -17.72 -17.63
CA PRO A 249 -2.67 -18.34 -18.92
C PRO A 249 -1.64 -17.59 -19.78
N HIS A 250 -1.41 -16.30 -19.50
CA HIS A 250 -0.53 -15.43 -20.28
C HIS A 250 0.80 -15.15 -19.57
N ILE A 251 0.99 -15.62 -18.34
CA ILE A 251 2.09 -15.18 -17.49
C ILE A 251 3.46 -15.54 -18.08
N GLU A 252 3.57 -16.71 -18.72
CA GLU A 252 4.81 -17.16 -19.35
C GLU A 252 5.24 -16.27 -20.52
N GLN A 253 4.27 -15.84 -21.35
CA GLN A 253 4.51 -14.92 -22.45
C GLN A 253 4.85 -13.51 -21.97
N LEU A 254 4.20 -13.07 -20.88
CA LEU A 254 4.45 -11.75 -20.28
C LEU A 254 5.82 -11.69 -19.58
N ARG A 255 6.26 -12.81 -18.99
CA ARG A 255 7.55 -12.92 -18.26
C ARG A 255 8.75 -12.76 -19.18
N GLY A 256 8.69 -13.28 -20.40
CA GLY A 256 9.76 -13.15 -21.41
C GLY A 256 9.86 -11.76 -22.06
N ASN A 257 8.89 -10.86 -21.84
CA ASN A 257 8.87 -9.58 -22.54
C ASN A 257 9.70 -8.51 -21.83
N VAL A 258 10.87 -8.22 -22.41
CA VAL A 258 11.81 -7.16 -21.98
C VAL A 258 11.14 -5.79 -21.86
N HIS A 259 10.21 -5.43 -22.74
CA HIS A 259 9.54 -4.13 -22.69
C HIS A 259 8.62 -4.00 -21.47
N LEU A 260 7.92 -5.07 -21.08
CA LEU A 260 7.10 -5.06 -19.87
C LEU A 260 7.97 -5.00 -18.61
N THR A 261 9.10 -5.71 -18.61
CA THR A 261 10.03 -5.70 -17.47
C THR A 261 10.65 -4.32 -17.26
N THR A 262 11.08 -3.65 -18.34
CA THR A 262 11.63 -2.28 -18.27
C THR A 262 10.61 -1.24 -17.80
N ALA A 263 9.35 -1.37 -18.23
CA ALA A 263 8.25 -0.55 -17.72
C ALA A 263 8.03 -0.77 -16.21
N LEU A 264 7.99 -2.03 -15.77
CA LEU A 264 7.78 -2.37 -14.38
C LEU A 264 8.96 -1.91 -13.50
N SER A 265 10.20 -2.01 -13.99
CA SER A 265 11.37 -1.44 -13.31
C SER A 265 11.24 0.06 -13.10
N ALA A 266 10.88 0.83 -14.13
CA ALA A 266 10.66 2.27 -14.01
C ALA A 266 9.54 2.61 -13.02
N ILE A 267 8.43 1.87 -13.06
CA ILE A 267 7.33 2.01 -12.09
C ILE A 267 7.84 1.75 -10.67
N THR A 268 8.59 0.66 -10.44
CA THR A 268 9.13 0.37 -9.10
C THR A 268 10.10 1.44 -8.61
N ALA A 269 10.91 2.04 -9.49
CA ALA A 269 11.79 3.16 -9.13
C ALA A 269 10.98 4.42 -8.75
N ALA A 270 9.96 4.77 -9.53
CA ALA A 270 9.06 5.87 -9.18
C ALA A 270 8.33 5.63 -7.85
N VAL A 271 7.91 4.39 -7.60
CA VAL A 271 7.27 3.98 -6.34
C VAL A 271 8.19 4.19 -5.13
N VAL A 272 9.52 4.06 -5.26
CA VAL A 272 10.43 4.40 -4.16
C VAL A 272 10.31 5.88 -3.79
N GLY A 273 10.24 6.78 -4.77
CA GLY A 273 10.01 8.20 -4.54
C GLY A 273 8.64 8.50 -3.94
N VAL A 274 7.60 7.80 -4.41
CA VAL A 274 6.24 7.87 -3.88
C VAL A 274 6.18 7.44 -2.40
N VAL A 275 6.84 6.34 -2.03
CA VAL A 275 6.89 5.84 -0.64
C VAL A 275 7.74 6.76 0.23
N MET A 276 8.80 7.38 -0.33
CA MET A 276 9.56 8.42 0.35
C MET A 276 8.68 9.62 0.72
N ASN A 277 7.77 10.05 -0.15
CA ASN A 277 6.79 11.09 0.19
C ASN A 277 5.93 10.68 1.40
N LEU A 278 5.54 9.41 1.50
CA LEU A 278 4.74 8.92 2.63
C LEU A 278 5.55 8.93 3.92
N ALA A 279 6.82 8.51 3.86
CA ALA A 279 7.74 8.55 5.00
C ALA A 279 7.94 9.97 5.53
N VAL A 280 8.18 10.95 4.63
CA VAL A 280 8.32 12.36 4.97
C VAL A 280 7.02 12.92 5.54
N TRP A 281 5.88 12.61 4.92
CA TRP A 281 4.56 13.04 5.38
C TRP A 281 4.27 12.53 6.79
N PHE A 282 4.54 11.26 7.10
CA PHE A 282 4.43 10.73 8.46
C PHE A 282 5.42 11.39 9.42
N GLY A 283 6.66 11.58 9.00
CA GLY A 283 7.69 12.24 9.81
C GLY A 283 7.27 13.64 10.24
N MET A 284 6.75 14.45 9.32
CA MET A 284 6.24 15.79 9.61
C MET A 284 5.08 15.73 10.63
N HIS A 285 4.12 14.82 10.45
CA HIS A 285 2.95 14.73 11.34
C HIS A 285 3.26 14.17 12.75
N ILE A 286 4.34 13.40 12.93
CA ILE A 286 4.75 12.90 14.26
C ILE A 286 5.71 13.88 14.95
N LEU A 287 6.75 14.30 14.24
CA LEU A 287 7.85 15.07 14.83
C LEU A 287 7.45 16.51 15.08
N LEU A 288 6.57 17.05 14.24
CA LEU A 288 6.04 18.41 14.30
C LEU A 288 4.49 18.36 14.29
N PRO A 289 3.85 17.88 15.36
CA PRO A 289 2.39 17.89 15.45
C PRO A 289 1.87 19.32 15.36
N GLN A 290 0.70 19.51 14.75
CA GLN A 290 0.09 20.84 14.64
C GLN A 290 -0.14 21.44 16.04
N ASN A 291 0.38 22.65 16.25
CA ASN A 291 0.27 23.42 17.50
C ASN A 291 0.99 22.82 18.73
N GLU A 292 1.93 21.88 18.54
CA GLU A 292 2.80 21.38 19.61
C GLU A 292 4.28 21.58 19.28
N PRO A 293 5.16 21.69 20.31
CA PRO A 293 6.60 21.73 20.10
C PRO A 293 7.12 20.40 19.53
N PHE A 294 8.34 20.42 19.02
CA PHE A 294 9.02 19.24 18.45
C PHE A 294 9.01 18.05 19.42
N ASN A 295 8.54 16.90 18.94
CA ASN A 295 8.39 15.69 19.75
C ASN A 295 9.71 14.89 19.83
N TRP A 296 10.55 15.25 20.80
CA TRP A 296 11.82 14.57 21.06
C TRP A 296 11.69 13.08 21.36
N PHE A 297 10.64 12.68 22.09
CA PHE A 297 10.39 11.27 22.38
C PHE A 297 10.21 10.48 21.09
N ALA A 298 9.37 10.98 20.19
CA ALA A 298 9.13 10.33 18.91
C ALA A 298 10.36 10.32 18.00
N ALA A 299 11.18 11.38 18.04
CA ALA A 299 12.45 11.44 17.31
C ALA A 299 13.42 10.34 17.78
N ILE A 300 13.63 10.22 19.09
CA ILE A 300 14.55 9.23 19.68
C ILE A 300 14.05 7.81 19.40
N VAL A 301 12.79 7.52 19.71
CA VAL A 301 12.20 6.19 19.48
C VAL A 301 12.22 5.83 17.99
N GLY A 302 11.91 6.79 17.11
CA GLY A 302 11.93 6.61 15.67
C GLY A 302 13.33 6.28 15.15
N ILE A 303 14.36 7.02 15.58
CA ILE A 303 15.75 6.76 15.18
C ILE A 303 16.23 5.41 15.68
N VAL A 304 15.99 5.08 16.95
CA VAL A 304 16.38 3.79 17.54
C VAL A 304 15.69 2.63 16.82
N ALA A 305 14.38 2.74 16.58
CA ALA A 305 13.61 1.75 15.84
C ALA A 305 14.16 1.57 14.41
N PHE A 306 14.41 2.67 13.71
CA PHE A 306 14.93 2.67 12.35
C PHE A 306 16.33 2.04 12.27
N LEU A 307 17.26 2.45 13.13
CA LEU A 307 18.62 1.89 13.18
C LEU A 307 18.60 0.42 13.61
N GLY A 308 17.75 0.06 14.58
CA GLY A 308 17.51 -1.31 15.04
C GLY A 308 17.08 -2.22 13.89
N MET A 309 16.08 -1.79 13.11
CA MET A 309 15.59 -2.55 11.95
C MET A 309 16.62 -2.58 10.82
N TRP A 310 17.23 -1.44 10.48
CA TRP A 310 18.13 -1.35 9.34
C TRP A 310 19.46 -2.07 9.56
N ARG A 311 20.10 -1.88 10.73
CA ARG A 311 21.44 -2.40 11.02
C ARG A 311 21.43 -3.77 11.69
N TRP A 312 20.47 -4.01 12.59
CA TRP A 312 20.36 -5.24 13.40
C TRP A 312 19.19 -6.15 13.00
N LYS A 313 18.41 -5.78 11.97
CA LYS A 313 17.29 -6.60 11.45
C LYS A 313 16.30 -7.01 12.53
N TRP A 314 16.01 -6.10 13.47
CA TRP A 314 15.00 -6.34 14.50
C TRP A 314 13.64 -6.67 13.86
N ASN A 315 12.93 -7.62 14.47
CA ASN A 315 11.59 -7.98 14.00
C ASN A 315 10.63 -6.81 14.23
N ILE A 316 9.92 -6.42 13.17
CA ILE A 316 8.96 -5.31 13.16
C ILE A 316 7.94 -5.46 14.31
N VAL A 317 7.44 -6.66 14.57
CA VAL A 317 6.46 -6.92 15.63
C VAL A 317 7.01 -6.52 17.00
N TYR A 318 8.27 -6.90 17.32
CA TYR A 318 8.89 -6.54 18.59
C TYR A 318 9.18 -5.04 18.69
N VAL A 319 9.52 -4.40 17.58
CA VAL A 319 9.73 -2.93 17.53
C VAL A 319 8.43 -2.18 17.80
N VAL A 320 7.31 -2.61 17.21
CA VAL A 320 6.00 -1.99 17.44
C VAL A 320 5.51 -2.25 18.87
N LEU A 321 5.64 -3.46 19.39
CA LEU A 321 5.25 -3.77 20.77
C LEU A 321 6.14 -3.03 21.80
N GLY A 322 7.45 -3.03 21.60
CA GLY A 322 8.41 -2.35 22.48
C GLY A 322 8.22 -0.84 22.49
N SER A 323 7.99 -0.22 21.33
CA SER A 323 7.69 1.21 21.24
C SER A 323 6.34 1.57 21.86
N GLY A 324 5.31 0.73 21.69
CA GLY A 324 4.03 0.89 22.38
C GLY A 324 4.15 0.83 23.90
N LEU A 325 4.95 -0.10 24.44
CA LEU A 325 5.26 -0.18 25.87
C LEU A 325 6.03 1.04 26.37
N LEU A 326 7.04 1.51 25.62
CA LEU A 326 7.78 2.72 25.95
C LEU A 326 6.88 3.96 25.96
N GLY A 327 5.97 4.08 24.99
CA GLY A 327 4.98 5.16 24.94
C GLY A 327 4.02 5.14 26.13
N PHE A 328 3.56 3.94 26.50
CA PHE A 328 2.76 3.73 27.70
C PHE A 328 3.49 4.19 28.96
N LEU A 329 4.73 3.71 29.18
CA LEU A 329 5.53 4.06 30.36
C LEU A 329 5.86 5.56 30.41
N PHE A 330 6.22 6.16 29.28
CA PHE A 330 6.59 7.58 29.21
C PHE A 330 5.40 8.50 29.54
N LYS A 331 4.23 8.24 28.95
CA LYS A 331 3.03 9.04 29.25
C LYS A 331 2.53 8.82 30.68
N PHE A 332 2.63 7.61 31.23
CA PHE A 332 2.29 7.37 32.63
C PHE A 332 3.29 8.00 33.62
N ALA A 333 4.58 8.08 33.27
CA ALA A 333 5.60 8.70 34.10
C ALA A 333 5.48 10.24 34.13
N ILE A 334 5.04 10.85 33.02
CA ILE A 334 4.84 12.31 32.89
C ILE A 334 3.47 12.76 33.42
N ALA A 335 2.47 11.86 33.43
CA ALA A 335 1.14 12.16 33.97
C ALA A 335 1.06 12.13 35.51
N ARG A 336 2.21 11.96 36.19
CA ARG A 336 2.34 11.96 37.65
C ARG A 336 3.02 13.24 38.11
#